data_AF-A0A6S7C503-F1
#
_entry.id   AF-A0A6S7C503-F1
#
_cell.length_a   1.000
_cell.length_b   1.000
_cell.length_c   1.000
_cell.angle_alpha   90.00
_cell.angle_beta   90.00
_cell.angle_gamma   90.00
#
_symmetry.space_group_name_H-M   'P 1'
#
loop_
_entity.id
_entity.type
_entity.pdbx_description
1 polymer ?
#
loop_
_entity_poly.entity_id
_entity_poly.type
_entity_poly.pdbx_seq_one_letter_code
_entity_poly.pdbx_strand_id
1 'polypeptide(L)'
;MQLLVNIDVPDLEHAIDFYQRAFGLTLQRRLGPKVAEMQGANAPIYLLEKAAGSPATSATAQRRDYARHWTPVHLDVVVEDVDRAVEQAVAAGARLEDAIATHAWGRIAHLADPYGHGICILQFLGRGYDEIANDDERYTPAAASDFDALADIRALAMRASLERVGRYDPERSRARLAANFHPDCTWWIERGGQRVGFYTLRPDGPGLRLDHLYVAPAAQGQGLGGRVLQTILRDADSRGLPVSVGALRGSDSNRFYRRHGFVQTAEAEWDIDYLRPAPATTR
;
A
#
# COMPACT_ATOMS: atom_id res chain seq x y z
N MET A 1 0.85 -15.25 -12.35
CA MET A 1 -0.60 -15.12 -12.64
C MET A 1 -0.78 -13.90 -13.52
N GLN A 2 -1.60 -13.97 -14.58
CA GLN A 2 -1.84 -12.86 -15.52
C GLN A 2 -3.34 -12.53 -15.52
N LEU A 3 -3.68 -11.25 -15.41
CA LEU A 3 -5.06 -10.75 -15.48
C LEU A 3 -5.31 -10.12 -16.85
N LEU A 4 -6.52 -10.34 -17.39
CA LEU A 4 -7.04 -9.70 -18.59
C LEU A 4 -8.52 -9.37 -18.38
N VAL A 5 -9.05 -8.43 -19.17
CA VAL A 5 -10.45 -7.97 -19.05
C VAL A 5 -11.21 -8.44 -20.28
N ASN A 6 -12.40 -9.03 -20.10
CA ASN A 6 -13.32 -9.38 -21.20
C ASN A 6 -14.60 -8.57 -21.06
N ILE A 7 -15.02 -7.90 -22.13
CA ILE A 7 -16.22 -7.08 -22.19
C ILE A 7 -17.11 -7.65 -23.29
N ASP A 8 -18.28 -8.15 -22.91
CA ASP A 8 -19.28 -8.63 -23.86
C ASP A 8 -19.96 -7.42 -24.52
N VAL A 9 -20.10 -7.44 -25.84
CA VAL A 9 -20.71 -6.37 -26.64
C VAL A 9 -21.66 -6.95 -27.70
N PRO A 10 -22.74 -6.26 -28.09
CA PRO A 10 -23.66 -6.72 -29.14
C PRO A 10 -23.12 -6.50 -30.57
N ASP A 11 -22.22 -5.52 -30.74
CA ASP A 11 -21.62 -5.15 -32.04
C ASP A 11 -20.13 -4.91 -31.83
N LEU A 12 -19.31 -5.77 -32.45
CA LEU A 12 -17.86 -5.75 -32.28
C LEU A 12 -17.20 -4.54 -32.95
N GLU A 13 -17.67 -4.14 -34.15
CA GLU A 13 -17.04 -3.06 -34.90
C GLU A 13 -17.32 -1.72 -34.25
N HIS A 14 -18.57 -1.51 -33.82
CA HIS A 14 -18.92 -0.34 -33.03
C HIS A 14 -18.12 -0.28 -31.72
N ALA A 15 -17.85 -1.44 -31.09
CA ALA A 15 -17.13 -1.48 -29.82
C ALA A 15 -15.66 -1.12 -30.01
N ILE A 16 -15.02 -1.67 -31.04
CA ILE A 16 -13.65 -1.32 -31.39
C ILE A 16 -13.55 0.20 -31.58
N ASP A 17 -14.39 0.79 -32.45
CA ASP A 17 -14.38 2.23 -32.71
C ASP A 17 -14.59 3.06 -31.43
N PHE A 18 -15.58 2.70 -30.61
CA PHE A 18 -15.84 3.38 -29.34
C PHE A 18 -14.61 3.36 -28.42
N TYR A 19 -14.03 2.18 -28.16
CA TYR A 19 -12.91 2.06 -27.23
C TYR A 19 -11.62 2.71 -27.77
N GLN A 20 -11.43 2.78 -29.09
CA GLN A 20 -10.35 3.56 -29.70
C GLN A 20 -10.55 5.07 -29.50
N ARG A 21 -11.76 5.59 -29.78
CA ARG A 21 -12.05 7.03 -29.67
C ARG A 21 -12.14 7.51 -28.23
N ALA A 22 -12.77 6.75 -27.34
CA ALA A 22 -13.00 7.14 -25.95
C ALA A 22 -11.73 7.09 -25.12
N PHE A 23 -10.92 6.03 -25.27
CA PHE A 23 -9.81 5.73 -24.35
C PHE A 23 -8.46 5.59 -25.04
N GLY A 24 -8.37 5.81 -26.35
CA GLY A 24 -7.11 5.73 -27.10
C GLY A 24 -6.56 4.30 -27.22
N LEU A 25 -7.39 3.27 -27.00
CA LEU A 25 -6.97 1.89 -27.20
C LEU A 25 -6.69 1.63 -28.68
N THR A 26 -5.94 0.58 -28.97
CA THR A 26 -5.63 0.15 -30.33
C THR A 26 -5.99 -1.31 -30.54
N LEU A 27 -6.62 -1.62 -31.67
CA LEU A 27 -6.86 -3.02 -32.07
C LEU A 27 -5.52 -3.70 -32.35
N GLN A 28 -5.12 -4.65 -31.50
CA GLN A 28 -3.92 -5.45 -31.68
C GLN A 28 -4.13 -6.53 -32.74
N ARG A 29 -5.17 -7.35 -32.55
CA ARG A 29 -5.50 -8.49 -33.40
C ARG A 29 -6.93 -8.95 -33.17
N ARG A 30 -7.44 -9.74 -34.12
CA ARG A 30 -8.71 -10.44 -34.01
C ARG A 30 -8.49 -11.92 -33.70
N LEU A 31 -9.29 -12.46 -32.79
CA LEU A 31 -9.29 -13.89 -32.45
C LEU A 31 -10.54 -14.53 -33.03
N GLY A 32 -10.46 -14.86 -34.33
CA GLY A 32 -11.64 -15.23 -35.11
C GLY A 32 -12.57 -14.03 -35.38
N PRO A 33 -13.81 -14.28 -35.80
CA PRO A 33 -14.70 -13.21 -36.27
C PRO A 33 -15.37 -12.41 -35.14
N LYS A 34 -15.39 -12.92 -33.91
CA LYS A 34 -16.22 -12.39 -32.80
C LYS A 34 -15.44 -11.84 -31.62
N VAL A 35 -14.12 -11.73 -31.75
CA VAL A 35 -13.26 -11.30 -30.63
C VAL A 35 -12.18 -10.36 -31.14
N ALA A 36 -12.04 -9.23 -30.46
CA ALA A 36 -10.97 -8.26 -30.67
C ALA A 36 -10.10 -8.12 -29.42
N GLU A 37 -8.78 -8.18 -29.60
CA GLU A 37 -7.82 -7.85 -28.56
C GLU A 37 -7.41 -6.38 -28.69
N MET A 38 -7.67 -5.59 -27.65
CA MET A 38 -7.38 -4.17 -27.56
C MET A 38 -6.19 -3.94 -26.61
N GLN A 39 -5.27 -3.08 -27.00
CA GLN A 39 -4.08 -2.68 -26.22
C GLN A 39 -4.05 -1.18 -25.96
N GLY A 40 -3.16 -0.75 -25.05
CA GLY A 40 -3.05 0.64 -24.58
C GLY A 40 -3.34 0.80 -23.08
N ALA A 41 -3.93 -0.21 -22.45
CA ALA A 41 -4.15 -0.27 -21.00
C ALA A 41 -3.12 -1.19 -20.31
N ASN A 42 -3.02 -1.07 -18.98
CA ASN A 42 -2.12 -1.88 -18.14
C ASN A 42 -2.41 -3.38 -18.20
N ALA A 43 -3.66 -3.75 -18.51
CA ALA A 43 -4.08 -5.11 -18.82
C ALA A 43 -4.75 -5.10 -20.20
N PRO A 44 -4.56 -6.14 -21.04
CA PRO A 44 -5.24 -6.22 -22.33
C PRO A 44 -6.75 -6.34 -22.13
N ILE A 45 -7.50 -5.65 -22.98
CA ILE A 45 -8.97 -5.66 -22.99
C ILE A 45 -9.42 -6.46 -24.21
N TYR A 46 -10.31 -7.42 -23.99
CA TYR A 46 -10.92 -8.21 -25.05
C TYR A 46 -12.38 -7.80 -25.22
N LEU A 47 -12.77 -7.43 -26.43
CA LEU A 47 -14.16 -7.18 -26.80
C LEU A 47 -14.73 -8.45 -27.43
N LEU A 48 -15.83 -8.96 -26.89
CA LEU A 48 -16.42 -10.24 -27.26
C LEU A 48 -17.83 -10.02 -27.79
N GLU A 49 -18.06 -10.32 -29.05
CA GLU A 49 -19.39 -10.22 -29.64
C GLU A 49 -20.31 -11.32 -29.10
N LYS A 50 -21.37 -10.93 -28.38
CA LYS A 50 -22.42 -11.81 -27.90
C LYS A 50 -23.77 -11.18 -28.23
N ALA A 51 -24.63 -11.94 -28.90
CA ALA A 51 -25.96 -11.45 -29.25
C ALA A 51 -26.78 -11.08 -28.00
N ALA A 52 -27.52 -9.98 -28.07
CA ALA A 52 -28.52 -9.62 -27.08
C ALA A 52 -29.55 -10.77 -26.94
N GLY A 53 -30.06 -10.97 -25.72
CA GLY A 53 -30.95 -12.07 -25.36
C GLY A 53 -30.26 -13.42 -25.13
N SER A 54 -28.95 -13.54 -25.38
CA SER A 54 -28.20 -14.77 -25.08
C SER A 54 -28.01 -14.99 -23.57
N PRO A 55 -27.92 -16.24 -23.09
CA PRO A 55 -27.70 -16.53 -21.66
C PRO A 55 -26.35 -15.99 -21.18
N ALA A 56 -26.34 -15.17 -20.12
CA ALA A 56 -25.09 -14.60 -19.58
C ALA A 56 -24.17 -15.68 -18.99
N THR A 57 -24.77 -16.62 -18.26
CA THR A 57 -24.12 -17.79 -17.64
C THR A 57 -25.12 -18.94 -17.57
N SER A 58 -24.65 -20.19 -17.42
CA SER A 58 -25.51 -21.34 -17.16
C SER A 58 -26.08 -21.37 -15.75
N ALA A 59 -25.52 -20.59 -14.82
CA ALA A 59 -25.89 -20.60 -13.40
C ALA A 59 -27.09 -19.69 -13.05
N THR A 60 -27.52 -18.81 -13.95
CA THR A 60 -28.60 -17.85 -13.70
C THR A 60 -29.52 -17.72 -14.92
N ALA A 61 -30.75 -17.25 -14.70
CA ALA A 61 -31.70 -16.96 -15.78
C ALA A 61 -31.43 -15.61 -16.49
N GLN A 62 -30.41 -14.86 -16.07
CA GLN A 62 -30.11 -13.55 -16.62
C GLN A 62 -29.62 -13.66 -18.07
N ARG A 63 -30.14 -12.80 -18.93
CA ARG A 63 -29.77 -12.68 -20.34
C ARG A 63 -28.99 -11.39 -20.57
N ARG A 64 -28.17 -11.36 -21.62
CA ARG A 64 -27.47 -10.14 -22.05
C ARG A 64 -28.48 -9.17 -22.66
N ASP A 65 -28.78 -8.06 -22.01
CA ASP A 65 -29.69 -7.04 -22.55
C ASP A 65 -28.96 -5.80 -23.09
N TYR A 66 -27.74 -5.53 -22.61
CA TYR A 66 -26.94 -4.34 -22.90
C TYR A 66 -27.65 -3.01 -22.61
N ALA A 67 -28.70 -3.04 -21.78
CA ALA A 67 -29.17 -1.85 -21.11
C ALA A 67 -28.17 -1.47 -20.01
N ARG A 68 -28.27 -0.26 -19.46
CA ARG A 68 -27.49 0.10 -18.28
C ARG A 68 -27.77 -0.88 -17.16
N HIS A 69 -26.73 -1.59 -16.72
CA HIS A 69 -26.80 -2.61 -15.67
C HIS A 69 -25.69 -2.39 -14.66
N TRP A 70 -25.96 -2.73 -13.39
CA TRP A 70 -24.95 -2.61 -12.34
C TRP A 70 -24.02 -3.82 -12.34
N THR A 71 -22.71 -3.56 -12.31
CA THR A 71 -21.68 -4.55 -12.05
C THR A 71 -21.01 -4.21 -10.71
N PRO A 72 -20.86 -5.17 -9.77
CA PRO A 72 -20.13 -4.92 -8.53
C PRO A 72 -18.60 -4.81 -8.73
N VAL A 73 -18.15 -4.89 -9.98
CA VAL A 73 -16.78 -4.68 -10.45
C VAL A 73 -16.83 -3.59 -11.49
N HIS A 74 -15.92 -2.63 -11.40
CA HIS A 74 -15.87 -1.43 -12.22
C HIS A 74 -14.47 -1.29 -12.82
N LEU A 75 -14.42 -0.73 -14.03
CA LEU A 75 -13.18 -0.47 -14.74
C LEU A 75 -12.81 1.00 -14.55
N ASP A 76 -11.65 1.23 -13.95
CA ASP A 76 -11.17 2.56 -13.61
C ASP A 76 -10.07 2.97 -14.60
N VAL A 77 -10.33 4.02 -15.38
CA VAL A 77 -9.40 4.60 -16.35
C VAL A 77 -8.76 5.83 -15.73
N VAL A 78 -7.49 5.71 -15.35
CA VAL A 78 -6.72 6.81 -14.77
C VAL A 78 -6.11 7.67 -15.90
N VAL A 79 -6.35 8.98 -15.84
CA VAL A 79 -5.94 9.96 -16.85
C VAL A 79 -5.27 11.17 -16.20
N GLU A 80 -4.56 11.96 -17.01
CA GLU A 80 -3.94 13.21 -16.57
C GLU A 80 -4.96 14.36 -16.40
N ASP A 81 -6.01 14.36 -17.22
CA ASP A 81 -7.06 15.40 -17.24
C ASP A 81 -8.44 14.74 -17.36
N VAL A 82 -9.20 14.76 -16.25
CA VAL A 82 -10.52 14.15 -16.19
C VAL A 82 -11.56 14.90 -17.02
N ASP A 83 -11.48 16.23 -17.11
CA ASP A 83 -12.49 17.03 -17.84
C ASP A 83 -12.41 16.70 -19.33
N ARG A 84 -11.20 16.77 -19.90
CA ARG A 84 -10.96 16.42 -21.30
C ARG A 84 -11.30 14.96 -21.59
N ALA A 85 -10.92 14.03 -20.73
CA ALA A 85 -11.18 12.61 -20.95
C ALA A 85 -12.68 12.29 -20.90
N VAL A 86 -13.43 12.92 -20.00
CA VAL A 86 -14.90 12.79 -19.94
C VAL A 86 -15.53 13.35 -21.21
N GLU A 87 -15.13 14.54 -21.66
CA GLU A 87 -15.61 15.13 -22.92
C GLU A 87 -15.35 14.21 -24.10
N GLN A 88 -14.15 13.64 -24.19
CA GLN A 88 -13.75 12.70 -25.23
C GLN A 88 -14.59 11.41 -25.19
N ALA A 89 -14.78 10.80 -24.02
CA ALA A 89 -15.57 9.60 -23.86
C ALA A 89 -17.05 9.83 -24.21
N VAL A 90 -17.62 10.96 -23.77
CA VAL A 90 -19.01 11.33 -24.09
C VAL A 90 -19.17 11.57 -25.60
N ALA A 91 -18.23 12.28 -26.24
CA ALA A 91 -18.23 12.47 -27.69
C ALA A 91 -18.09 11.15 -28.47
N ALA A 92 -17.45 10.14 -27.87
CA ALA A 92 -17.34 8.80 -28.45
C ALA A 92 -18.63 7.96 -28.31
N GLY A 93 -19.51 8.31 -27.38
CA GLY A 93 -20.80 7.63 -27.15
C GLY A 93 -21.04 7.16 -25.71
N ALA A 94 -20.12 7.43 -24.78
CA ALA A 94 -20.34 7.14 -23.36
C ALA A 94 -21.42 8.07 -22.78
N ARG A 95 -22.12 7.59 -21.76
CA ARG A 95 -23.07 8.40 -21.00
C ARG A 95 -22.48 8.75 -19.64
N LEU A 96 -22.33 10.05 -19.35
CA LEU A 96 -22.01 10.53 -18.01
C LEU A 96 -23.21 10.30 -17.08
N GLU A 97 -23.00 9.60 -15.97
CA GLU A 97 -24.06 9.27 -15.01
C GLU A 97 -24.06 10.22 -13.81
N ASP A 98 -22.87 10.57 -13.33
CA ASP A 98 -22.66 11.53 -12.24
C ASP A 98 -21.69 12.63 -12.69
N ALA A 99 -21.88 13.84 -12.17
CA ALA A 99 -20.91 14.93 -12.39
C ALA A 99 -19.55 14.59 -11.74
N ILE A 100 -18.48 15.19 -12.28
CA ILE A 100 -17.13 14.99 -11.78
C ILE A 100 -17.06 15.42 -10.30
N ALA A 101 -16.72 14.49 -9.43
CA ALA A 101 -16.53 14.72 -8.01
C ALA A 101 -15.05 14.89 -7.69
N THR A 102 -14.74 15.73 -6.68
CA THR A 102 -13.38 15.92 -6.17
C THR A 102 -13.28 15.38 -4.75
N HIS A 103 -12.21 14.64 -4.50
CA HIS A 103 -11.85 14.03 -3.22
C HIS A 103 -10.39 14.36 -2.88
N ALA A 104 -9.97 14.04 -1.65
CA ALA A 104 -8.58 14.24 -1.21
C ALA A 104 -7.55 13.52 -2.09
N TRP A 105 -7.89 12.32 -2.58
CA TRP A 105 -7.03 11.49 -3.42
C TRP A 105 -7.08 11.83 -4.91
N GLY A 106 -8.09 12.57 -5.39
CA GLY A 106 -8.30 12.75 -6.81
C GLY A 106 -9.70 13.20 -7.22
N ARG A 107 -9.91 13.25 -8.53
CA ARG A 107 -11.20 13.53 -9.17
C ARG A 107 -11.72 12.28 -9.87
N ILE A 108 -13.04 12.10 -9.89
CA ILE A 108 -13.68 10.92 -10.49
C ILE A 108 -14.99 11.29 -11.19
N ALA A 109 -15.23 10.65 -12.33
CA ALA A 109 -16.49 10.66 -13.06
C ALA A 109 -17.00 9.23 -13.23
N HIS A 110 -18.31 9.01 -13.06
CA HIS A 110 -18.95 7.72 -13.35
C HIS A 110 -19.66 7.80 -14.70
N LEU A 111 -19.36 6.85 -15.58
CA LEU A 111 -19.93 6.75 -16.91
C LEU A 111 -20.46 5.34 -17.16
N ALA A 112 -21.31 5.22 -18.17
CA ALA A 112 -21.60 3.96 -18.82
C ALA A 112 -21.09 3.99 -20.26
N ASP A 113 -20.51 2.88 -20.71
CA ASP A 113 -20.26 2.68 -22.12
C ASP A 113 -21.57 2.49 -22.91
N PRO A 114 -21.55 2.50 -24.26
CA PRO A 114 -22.74 2.30 -25.08
C PRO A 114 -23.50 0.99 -24.85
N TYR A 115 -22.89 0.03 -24.14
CA TYR A 115 -23.40 -1.32 -23.90
C TYR A 115 -23.84 -1.51 -22.44
N GLY A 116 -23.89 -0.42 -21.68
CA GLY A 116 -24.40 -0.38 -20.32
C GLY A 116 -23.41 -0.79 -19.24
N HIS A 117 -22.15 -1.04 -19.58
CA HIS A 117 -21.10 -1.36 -18.62
C HIS A 117 -20.63 -0.11 -17.89
N GLY A 118 -20.56 -0.16 -16.56
CA GLY A 118 -20.06 0.94 -15.74
C GLY A 118 -18.54 1.10 -15.85
N ILE A 119 -18.08 2.33 -16.11
CA ILE A 119 -16.66 2.71 -16.21
C ILE A 119 -16.45 4.01 -15.43
N CYS A 120 -15.33 4.12 -14.72
CA CYS A 120 -14.94 5.36 -14.06
C CYS A 120 -13.76 6.00 -14.79
N ILE A 121 -13.74 7.33 -14.91
CA ILE A 121 -12.56 8.09 -15.33
C ILE A 121 -12.03 8.83 -14.10
N LEU A 122 -10.76 8.64 -13.78
CA LEU A 122 -10.11 9.16 -12.59
C LEU A 122 -8.92 10.03 -12.95
N GLN A 123 -8.72 11.11 -12.21
CA GLN A 123 -7.48 11.87 -12.21
C GLN A 123 -6.94 11.91 -10.78
N PHE A 124 -5.79 11.30 -10.52
CA PHE A 124 -5.17 11.39 -9.20
C PHE A 124 -4.66 12.79 -8.93
N LEU A 125 -4.86 13.24 -7.69
CA LEU A 125 -4.30 14.47 -7.15
C LEU A 125 -3.40 14.12 -5.96
N GLY A 126 -2.40 14.96 -5.66
CA GLY A 126 -1.47 14.70 -4.55
C GLY A 126 -0.78 13.34 -4.70
N ARG A 127 -0.86 12.51 -3.65
CA ARG A 127 -0.33 11.14 -3.63
C ARG A 127 -1.33 10.07 -4.11
N GLY A 128 -2.45 10.46 -4.74
CA GLY A 128 -3.47 9.52 -5.17
C GLY A 128 -4.16 8.85 -3.99
N TYR A 129 -4.45 7.54 -4.10
CA TYR A 129 -5.10 6.80 -3.01
C TYR A 129 -4.32 6.77 -1.69
N ASP A 130 -3.01 7.07 -1.70
CA ASP A 130 -2.22 7.18 -0.48
C ASP A 130 -2.65 8.37 0.42
N GLU A 131 -3.46 9.31 -0.11
CA GLU A 131 -4.07 10.37 0.70
C GLU A 131 -5.19 9.86 1.63
N ILE A 132 -5.75 8.68 1.33
CA ILE A 132 -6.81 8.05 2.13
C ILE A 132 -6.44 6.64 2.60
N ALA A 133 -5.31 6.10 2.13
CA ALA A 133 -4.66 4.99 2.80
C ALA A 133 -4.40 5.41 4.25
N ASN A 134 -4.58 4.49 5.19
CA ASN A 134 -4.36 4.71 6.63
C ASN A 134 -2.86 4.91 6.97
N ASP A 135 -2.17 5.74 6.20
CA ASP A 135 -0.77 6.13 6.31
C ASP A 135 -0.65 7.50 6.99
N ASP A 136 -1.47 7.73 8.04
CA ASP A 136 -1.33 8.85 8.97
C ASP A 136 -0.04 8.76 9.82
N GLU A 137 0.84 7.81 9.51
CA GLU A 137 2.11 7.61 10.17
C GLU A 137 3.11 8.64 9.64
N ARG A 138 3.42 9.62 10.49
CA ARG A 138 4.50 10.59 10.24
C ARG A 138 5.69 10.26 11.12
N TYR A 139 6.88 10.44 10.55
CA TYR A 139 8.14 10.30 11.27
C TYR A 139 8.77 11.68 11.42
N THR A 140 8.78 12.23 12.63
CA THR A 140 9.34 13.56 12.92
C THR A 140 10.63 13.41 13.74
N PRO A 141 11.69 14.19 13.47
CA PRO A 141 12.92 14.11 14.27
C PRO A 141 12.66 14.39 15.75
N ALA A 142 13.31 13.64 16.63
CA ALA A 142 13.30 13.92 18.06
C ALA A 142 14.36 14.96 18.42
N ALA A 143 14.05 15.84 19.36
CA ALA A 143 14.99 16.77 19.96
C ALA A 143 15.64 16.18 21.22
N ALA A 144 16.77 16.73 21.67
CA ALA A 144 17.37 16.31 22.94
C ALA A 144 16.40 16.48 24.14
N SER A 145 15.53 17.49 24.09
CA SER A 145 14.49 17.74 25.10
C SER A 145 13.38 16.69 25.13
N ASP A 146 13.28 15.82 24.13
CA ASP A 146 12.26 14.77 24.06
C ASP A 146 12.61 13.54 24.93
N PHE A 147 13.83 13.49 25.51
CA PHE A 147 14.33 12.32 26.23
C PHE A 147 13.36 11.77 27.28
N ASP A 148 12.74 12.64 28.07
CA ASP A 148 11.83 12.24 29.14
C ASP A 148 10.60 11.50 28.60
N ALA A 149 9.98 12.05 27.56
CA ALA A 149 8.81 11.45 26.92
C ALA A 149 9.15 10.11 26.23
N LEU A 150 10.32 10.01 25.61
CA LEU A 150 10.81 8.77 24.99
C LEU A 150 11.08 7.69 26.06
N ALA A 151 11.66 8.08 27.20
CA ALA A 151 11.92 7.18 28.33
C ALA A 151 10.61 6.61 28.91
N ASP A 152 9.57 7.45 29.03
CA ASP A 152 8.26 7.03 29.50
C ASP A 152 7.61 6.00 28.57
N ILE A 153 7.63 6.25 27.25
CA ILE A 153 7.12 5.30 26.26
C ILE A 153 7.87 3.98 26.32
N ARG A 154 9.20 4.01 26.42
CA ARG A 154 10.02 2.80 26.55
C ARG A 154 9.67 2.01 27.80
N ALA A 155 9.56 2.69 28.94
CA ALA A 155 9.22 2.06 30.22
C ALA A 155 7.85 1.37 30.15
N LEU A 156 6.84 2.04 29.56
CA LEU A 156 5.51 1.48 29.35
C LEU A 156 5.52 0.30 28.38
N ALA A 157 6.17 0.44 27.22
CA ALA A 157 6.21 -0.58 26.18
C ALA A 157 6.96 -1.85 26.61
N MET A 158 8.01 -1.71 27.42
CA MET A 158 8.82 -2.85 27.89
C MET A 158 8.33 -3.49 29.18
N ARG A 159 7.43 -2.84 29.94
CA ARG A 159 7.04 -3.25 31.30
C ARG A 159 6.68 -4.73 31.40
N ALA A 160 5.70 -5.19 30.63
CA ALA A 160 5.23 -6.57 30.67
C ALA A 160 6.33 -7.58 30.30
N SER A 161 7.25 -7.22 29.39
CA SER A 161 8.36 -8.10 29.02
C SER A 161 9.44 -8.17 30.10
N LEU A 162 9.74 -7.05 30.74
CA LEU A 162 10.74 -6.97 31.81
C LEU A 162 10.24 -7.60 33.12
N GLU A 163 8.97 -7.39 33.49
CA GLU A 163 8.35 -8.00 34.67
C GLU A 163 8.35 -9.54 34.56
N ARG A 164 8.01 -10.07 33.37
CA ARG A 164 7.99 -11.51 33.11
C ARG A 164 9.36 -12.19 33.26
N VAL A 165 10.45 -11.46 33.06
CA VAL A 165 11.82 -11.97 33.27
C VAL A 165 12.42 -11.51 34.60
N GLY A 166 11.62 -10.90 35.49
CA GLY A 166 12.08 -10.44 36.81
C GLY A 166 13.09 -9.28 36.74
N ARG A 167 13.10 -8.51 35.65
CA ARG A 167 14.04 -7.40 35.41
C ARG A 167 13.36 -6.07 35.14
N TYR A 168 12.18 -5.82 35.69
CA TYR A 168 11.65 -4.46 35.65
C TYR A 168 12.36 -3.60 36.69
N ASP A 169 12.95 -2.50 36.22
CA ASP A 169 13.62 -1.49 37.02
C ASP A 169 13.52 -0.17 36.23
N PRO A 170 12.78 0.84 36.75
CA PRO A 170 12.58 2.11 36.06
C PRO A 170 13.88 2.86 35.79
N GLU A 171 14.83 2.87 36.72
CA GLU A 171 16.11 3.56 36.57
C GLU A 171 16.97 2.89 35.52
N ARG A 172 17.07 1.55 35.54
CA ARG A 172 17.77 0.79 34.49
C ARG A 172 17.11 0.97 33.13
N SER A 173 15.78 1.01 33.08
CA SER A 173 15.05 1.23 31.83
C SER A 173 15.43 2.56 31.20
N ARG A 174 15.51 3.61 32.01
CA ARG A 174 15.90 4.95 31.59
C ARG A 174 17.38 5.04 31.22
N ALA A 175 18.26 4.43 32.01
CA ALA A 175 19.69 4.37 31.74
C ALA A 175 20.00 3.64 30.42
N ARG A 176 19.23 2.59 30.09
CA ARG A 176 19.40 1.86 28.82
C ARG A 176 18.98 2.69 27.60
N LEU A 177 18.02 3.59 27.72
CA LEU A 177 17.74 4.58 26.68
C LEU A 177 18.86 5.61 26.60
N ALA A 178 19.29 6.17 27.74
CA ALA A 178 20.34 7.19 27.79
C ALA A 178 21.65 6.73 27.13
N ALA A 179 22.04 5.47 27.32
CA ALA A 179 23.27 4.91 26.77
C ALA A 179 23.36 4.97 25.23
N ASN A 180 22.22 4.93 24.53
CA ASN A 180 22.15 4.92 23.06
C ASN A 180 21.18 5.99 22.53
N PHE A 181 20.94 7.06 23.29
CA PHE A 181 20.08 8.16 22.85
C PHE A 181 20.86 9.11 21.94
N HIS A 182 20.54 9.06 20.65
CA HIS A 182 21.10 9.92 19.62
C HIS A 182 19.95 10.72 19.00
N PRO A 183 19.72 12.00 19.38
CA PRO A 183 18.63 12.82 18.85
C PRO A 183 18.62 12.87 17.32
N ASP A 184 19.80 13.05 16.71
CA ASP A 184 19.99 13.13 15.25
C ASP A 184 19.67 11.80 14.51
N CYS A 185 19.53 10.71 15.26
CA CYS A 185 19.20 9.38 14.75
C CYS A 185 17.92 8.84 15.42
N THR A 186 17.08 9.70 16.00
CA THR A 186 15.84 9.30 16.67
C THR A 186 14.65 10.02 16.06
N TRP A 187 13.59 9.26 15.78
CA TRP A 187 12.37 9.77 15.19
C TRP A 187 11.15 9.36 16.02
N TRP A 188 10.26 10.32 16.23
CA TRP A 188 8.92 10.08 16.69
C TRP A 188 8.11 9.32 15.65
N ILE A 189 7.22 8.45 16.12
CA ILE A 189 6.17 7.83 15.32
C ILE A 189 4.87 8.55 15.70
N GLU A 190 4.34 9.35 14.78
CA GLU A 190 3.12 10.12 14.97
C GLU A 190 1.96 9.47 14.22
N ARG A 191 0.79 9.36 14.83
CA ARG A 191 -0.44 8.88 14.19
C ARG A 191 -1.64 9.65 14.73
N GLY A 192 -2.49 10.16 13.83
CA GLY A 192 -3.63 11.00 14.23
C GLY A 192 -3.21 12.25 15.01
N GLY A 193 -2.04 12.82 14.68
CA GLY A 193 -1.46 13.97 15.38
C GLY A 193 -0.87 13.68 16.78
N GLN A 194 -0.82 12.41 17.20
CA GLN A 194 -0.28 12.00 18.50
C GLN A 194 1.04 11.25 18.34
N ARG A 195 2.01 11.53 19.21
CA ARG A 195 3.25 10.75 19.33
C ARG A 195 2.96 9.41 20.01
N VAL A 196 2.88 8.35 19.21
CA VAL A 196 2.47 7.01 19.65
C VAL A 196 3.64 6.03 19.80
N GLY A 197 4.85 6.45 19.47
CA GLY A 197 6.05 5.63 19.57
C GLY A 197 7.28 6.39 19.11
N PHE A 198 8.41 5.70 19.08
CA PHE A 198 9.64 6.22 18.49
C PHE A 198 10.54 5.09 18.02
N TYR A 199 11.51 5.42 17.17
CA TYR A 199 12.61 4.54 16.86
C TYR A 199 13.94 5.31 16.80
N THR A 200 15.03 4.59 17.03
CA THR A 200 16.40 5.10 16.87
C THR A 200 17.12 4.23 15.87
N LEU A 201 17.50 4.81 14.72
CA LEU A 201 18.19 4.13 13.63
C LEU A 201 19.46 4.90 13.28
N ARG A 202 20.61 4.35 13.66
CA ARG A 202 21.90 5.01 13.46
C ARG A 202 22.79 4.23 12.48
N PRO A 203 23.77 4.89 11.83
CA PRO A 203 24.86 4.20 11.16
C PRO A 203 25.61 3.27 12.13
N ASP A 204 25.99 2.08 11.66
CA ASP A 204 26.76 1.10 12.42
C ASP A 204 27.64 0.27 11.47
N GLY A 205 28.92 0.65 11.38
CA GLY A 205 29.85 0.06 10.43
C GLY A 205 29.34 0.15 8.98
N PRO A 206 29.25 -0.97 8.23
CA PRO A 206 28.78 -0.98 6.85
C PRO A 206 27.24 -0.92 6.72
N GLY A 207 26.50 -0.84 7.83
CA GLY A 207 25.05 -0.91 7.82
C GLY A 207 24.39 0.07 8.80
N LEU A 208 23.18 -0.30 9.22
CA LEU A 208 22.38 0.46 10.16
C LEU A 208 22.09 -0.37 11.41
N ARG A 209 21.98 0.28 12.55
CA ARG A 209 21.55 -0.34 13.81
C ARG A 209 20.28 0.30 14.33
N LEU A 210 19.26 -0.53 14.52
CA LEU A 210 18.00 -0.18 15.15
C LEU A 210 18.14 -0.41 16.66
N ASP A 211 18.57 0.61 17.40
CA ASP A 211 18.77 0.50 18.85
C ASP A 211 17.44 0.50 19.62
N HIS A 212 16.47 1.26 19.11
CA HIS A 212 15.16 1.42 19.73
C HIS A 212 14.05 1.34 18.69
N LEU A 213 12.99 0.61 19.01
CA LEU A 213 11.71 0.63 18.31
C LEU A 213 10.63 0.33 19.34
N TYR A 214 9.91 1.36 19.76
CA TYR A 214 8.87 1.24 20.78
C TYR A 214 7.60 1.92 20.31
N VAL A 215 6.48 1.21 20.51
CA VAL A 215 5.13 1.72 20.29
C VAL A 215 4.43 1.68 21.63
N ALA A 216 3.78 2.76 22.02
CA ALA A 216 3.00 2.86 23.25
C ALA A 216 1.93 1.75 23.29
N PRO A 217 1.64 1.13 24.45
CA PRO A 217 0.70 0.00 24.53
C PRO A 217 -0.67 0.26 23.88
N ALA A 218 -1.21 1.47 24.01
CA ALA A 218 -2.49 1.87 23.41
C ALA A 218 -2.50 1.83 21.86
N ALA A 219 -1.33 1.89 21.22
CA ALA A 219 -1.16 1.85 19.76
C ALA A 219 -0.58 0.51 19.25
N GLN A 220 -0.37 -0.47 20.13
CA GLN A 220 0.11 -1.81 19.75
C GLN A 220 -1.01 -2.68 19.16
N GLY A 221 -0.65 -3.80 18.53
CA GLY A 221 -1.60 -4.76 17.96
C GLY A 221 -2.23 -4.35 16.62
N GLN A 222 -1.95 -3.14 16.13
CA GLN A 222 -2.55 -2.57 14.92
C GLN A 222 -1.62 -2.57 13.69
N GLY A 223 -0.55 -3.36 13.74
CA GLY A 223 0.44 -3.47 12.66
C GLY A 223 1.46 -2.32 12.58
N LEU A 224 1.34 -1.27 13.41
CA LEU A 224 2.20 -0.07 13.38
C LEU A 224 3.69 -0.40 13.40
N GLY A 225 4.17 -1.16 14.39
CA GLY A 225 5.59 -1.53 14.46
C GLY A 225 6.09 -2.29 13.22
N GLY A 226 5.21 -3.08 12.58
CA GLY A 226 5.53 -3.76 11.32
C GLY A 226 5.66 -2.79 10.15
N ARG A 227 4.77 -1.80 10.02
CA ARG A 227 4.85 -0.75 8.98
C ARG A 227 6.08 0.14 9.15
N VAL A 228 6.40 0.54 10.38
CA VAL A 228 7.64 1.27 10.68
C VAL A 228 8.86 0.46 10.26
N LEU A 229 8.93 -0.82 10.67
CA LEU A 229 10.07 -1.67 10.32
C LEU A 229 10.17 -1.90 8.81
N GLN A 230 9.06 -2.14 8.11
CA GLN A 230 9.05 -2.29 6.65
C GLN A 230 9.53 -1.02 5.94
N THR A 231 9.16 0.17 6.44
CA THR A 231 9.63 1.45 5.89
C THR A 231 11.14 1.59 6.06
N ILE A 232 11.66 1.30 7.25
CA ILE A 232 13.11 1.31 7.54
C ILE A 232 13.84 0.33 6.63
N LEU A 233 13.33 -0.91 6.51
CA LEU A 233 13.97 -1.94 5.70
C LEU A 233 13.94 -1.61 4.20
N ARG A 234 12.86 -1.00 3.71
CA ARG A 234 12.77 -0.57 2.30
C ARG A 234 13.82 0.50 1.97
N ASP A 235 14.02 1.49 2.84
CA ASP A 235 15.09 2.48 2.67
C ASP A 235 16.47 1.82 2.69
N ALA A 236 16.73 0.97 3.69
CA ALA A 236 17.99 0.25 3.82
C ALA A 236 18.28 -0.63 2.60
N ASP A 237 17.28 -1.35 2.10
CA ASP A 237 17.36 -2.21 0.92
C ASP A 237 17.69 -1.39 -0.33
N SER A 238 17.06 -0.23 -0.52
CA SER A 238 17.34 0.67 -1.65
C SER A 238 18.79 1.19 -1.67
N ARG A 239 19.42 1.22 -0.49
CA ARG A 239 20.80 1.67 -0.28
C ARG A 239 21.80 0.52 -0.16
N GLY A 240 21.34 -0.73 -0.24
CA GLY A 240 22.18 -1.91 -0.06
C GLY A 240 22.79 -2.04 1.34
N LEU A 241 22.13 -1.50 2.38
CA LEU A 241 22.63 -1.49 3.75
C LEU A 241 22.01 -2.62 4.59
N PRO A 242 22.81 -3.46 5.27
CA PRO A 242 22.27 -4.42 6.23
C PRO A 242 21.76 -3.70 7.49
N VAL A 243 20.79 -4.31 8.19
CA VAL A 243 20.21 -3.75 9.42
C VAL A 243 20.39 -4.72 10.58
N SER A 244 20.93 -4.24 11.70
CA SER A 244 21.10 -5.00 12.94
C SER A 244 20.15 -4.52 14.05
N VAL A 245 19.78 -5.41 14.96
CA VAL A 245 18.94 -5.09 16.13
C VAL A 245 19.24 -6.02 17.30
N GLY A 246 19.21 -5.47 18.52
CA GLY A 246 19.24 -6.25 19.75
C GLY A 246 17.85 -6.36 20.37
N ALA A 247 17.48 -7.54 20.85
CA ALA A 247 16.17 -7.80 21.45
C ALA A 247 16.29 -8.52 22.80
N LEU A 248 15.46 -8.14 23.77
CA LEU A 248 15.42 -8.81 25.07
C LEU A 248 15.06 -10.29 24.91
N ARG A 249 15.87 -11.18 25.48
CA ARG A 249 15.63 -12.62 25.47
C ARG A 249 14.26 -12.96 26.08
N GLY A 250 13.53 -13.84 25.41
CA GLY A 250 12.19 -14.26 25.85
C GLY A 250 11.07 -13.23 25.63
N SER A 251 11.36 -12.06 25.06
CA SER A 251 10.31 -11.10 24.68
C SER A 251 9.64 -11.46 23.34
N ASP A 252 8.43 -10.94 23.12
CA ASP A 252 7.70 -11.13 21.85
C ASP A 252 8.41 -10.50 20.65
N SER A 253 9.31 -9.54 20.87
CA SER A 253 10.05 -8.90 19.78
C SER A 253 10.94 -9.89 19.02
N ASN A 254 11.37 -10.99 19.65
CA ASN A 254 12.16 -12.03 18.98
C ASN A 254 11.38 -12.73 17.85
N ARG A 255 10.08 -12.95 18.02
CA ARG A 255 9.20 -13.46 16.95
C ARG A 255 8.97 -12.38 15.89
N PHE A 256 8.79 -11.13 16.35
CA PHE A 256 8.58 -9.97 15.50
C PHE A 256 9.75 -9.70 14.54
N TYR A 257 11.00 -9.77 14.99
CA TYR A 257 12.15 -9.54 14.10
C TYR A 257 12.35 -10.71 13.13
N ARG A 258 12.25 -11.96 13.61
CA ARG A 258 12.39 -13.16 12.75
C ARG A 258 11.40 -13.17 11.57
N ARG A 259 10.13 -12.81 11.79
CA ARG A 259 9.13 -12.73 10.70
C ARG A 259 9.42 -11.64 9.67
N HIS A 260 10.27 -10.65 10.00
CA HIS A 260 10.70 -9.59 9.08
C HIS A 260 12.06 -9.90 8.44
N GLY A 261 12.51 -11.16 8.46
CA GLY A 261 13.72 -11.60 7.77
C GLY A 261 15.03 -11.37 8.54
N PHE A 262 14.95 -11.01 9.82
CA PHE A 262 16.13 -10.95 10.67
C PHE A 262 16.56 -12.36 11.11
N VAL A 263 17.87 -12.62 11.05
CA VAL A 263 18.50 -13.87 11.46
C VAL A 263 19.33 -13.63 12.71
N GLN A 264 19.25 -14.53 13.68
CA GLN A 264 20.02 -14.44 14.93
C GLN A 264 21.51 -14.63 14.64
N THR A 265 22.35 -13.74 15.13
CA THR A 265 23.81 -13.76 14.94
C THR A 265 24.59 -14.01 16.23
N ALA A 266 24.05 -13.56 17.36
CA ALA A 266 24.63 -13.80 18.67
C ALA A 266 23.55 -13.83 19.76
N GLU A 267 23.87 -14.40 20.91
CA GLU A 267 23.02 -14.39 22.09
C GLU A 267 23.89 -14.21 23.32
N ALA A 268 23.53 -13.22 24.15
CA ALA A 268 24.13 -12.94 25.44
C ALA A 268 23.18 -13.37 26.56
N GLU A 269 23.56 -13.12 27.82
CA GLU A 269 22.76 -13.47 28.98
C GLU A 269 21.33 -12.89 28.92
N TRP A 270 21.15 -11.70 28.34
CA TRP A 270 19.88 -10.98 28.36
C TRP A 270 19.35 -10.56 26.99
N ASP A 271 20.20 -10.47 25.98
CA ASP A 271 19.87 -9.93 24.68
C ASP A 271 20.21 -10.94 23.59
N ILE A 272 19.38 -10.98 22.54
CA ILE A 272 19.65 -11.70 21.30
C ILE A 272 19.95 -10.66 20.22
N ASP A 273 21.08 -10.79 19.56
CA ASP A 273 21.45 -9.95 18.42
C ASP A 273 20.99 -10.58 17.12
N TYR A 274 20.42 -9.75 16.26
CA TYR A 274 19.90 -10.12 14.97
C TYR A 274 20.49 -9.25 13.86
N LEU A 275 20.64 -9.84 12.67
CA LEU A 275 21.04 -9.16 11.44
C LEU A 275 20.07 -9.53 10.32
N ARG A 276 19.64 -8.52 9.55
CA ARG A 276 19.02 -8.71 8.24
C ARG A 276 20.02 -8.22 7.18
N PRO A 277 20.54 -9.12 6.32
CA PRO A 277 21.44 -8.71 5.24
C PRO A 277 20.69 -7.84 4.23
N ALA A 278 21.42 -6.97 3.54
CA ALA A 278 20.89 -6.29 2.35
C ALA A 278 20.54 -7.33 1.27
N PRO A 279 19.56 -7.06 0.39
CA PRO A 279 19.25 -7.93 -0.73
C PRO A 279 20.49 -8.11 -1.59
N ALA A 280 20.75 -9.34 -2.04
CA ALA A 280 21.82 -9.56 -3.01
C ALA A 280 21.48 -8.78 -4.29
N THR A 281 22.34 -7.84 -4.68
CA THR A 281 22.26 -7.21 -6.01
C THR A 281 22.28 -8.31 -7.04
N THR A 282 21.13 -8.53 -7.69
CA THR A 282 21.06 -9.40 -8.86
C THR A 282 21.81 -8.67 -9.96
N ARG A 283 23.04 -9.10 -10.24
CA ARG A 283 23.81 -8.64 -11.41
C ARG A 283 23.30 -9.31 -12.67
#